data_AF-Q0RKE7-F1
#
_entry.id   AF-Q0RKE7-F1
#
_cell.length_a   1.000
_cell.length_b   1.000
_cell.length_c   1.000
_cell.angle_alpha   90.00
_cell.angle_beta   90.00
_cell.angle_gamma   90.00
#
_symmetry.space_group_name_H-M   'P 1'
#
loop_
_entity.id
_entity.type
_entity.pdbx_description
1 polymer ?
#
loop_
_entity_poly.entity_id
_entity_poly.type
_entity_poly.pdbx_seq_one_letter_code
_entity_poly.pdbx_strand_id
1 'polypeptide(L)'
;MSAEMLRSPGHRRLSMCGVIVMARVQLALNVSDVDAAVEFYATLFGVGPAKRRPGYANFAVDVPPLKLVLIENPEVRGSGVAGALNHLGVEVESTDEVTAATTRLAGAGLETAVEENTACCYAVQDKVWVDDPDGAPWEVYTVLSDVVDGPVPTLRMVEPGGGPGSGGGPGSACACGPGVDCGPAADTTADTTAAAADTAHTTDTTDTAVDVAIEPAPAGTR
;
A
#
# COMPACT_ATOMS: atom_id res chain seq x y z
N MET A 1 53.20 64.61 -1.22
CA MET A 1 52.11 65.19 -2.04
C MET A 1 51.92 64.22 -3.19
N SER A 2 50.79 63.54 -3.41
CA SER A 2 49.41 63.95 -3.19
C SER A 2 48.51 62.72 -2.96
N ALA A 3 47.40 62.96 -2.26
CA ALA A 3 46.27 62.06 -2.12
C ALA A 3 45.23 62.37 -3.23
N GLU A 4 44.58 61.34 -3.77
CA GLU A 4 43.26 61.41 -4.44
C GLU A 4 42.69 59.97 -4.47
N MET A 5 41.72 59.60 -3.63
CA MET A 5 40.26 59.81 -3.73
C MET A 5 39.52 58.66 -4.46
N LEU A 6 39.07 57.73 -3.62
CA LEU A 6 37.83 56.92 -3.65
C LEU A 6 36.98 56.88 -4.94
N ARG A 7 36.65 55.65 -5.37
CA ARG A 7 35.28 55.22 -5.71
C ARG A 7 35.17 53.69 -5.71
N SER A 8 34.47 53.16 -4.70
CA SER A 8 34.06 51.75 -4.64
C SER A 8 32.96 51.45 -5.66
N PRO A 9 32.93 50.27 -6.30
CA PRO A 9 31.77 49.83 -7.07
C PRO A 9 30.67 49.41 -6.10
N GLY A 10 29.55 50.12 -6.14
CA GLY A 10 28.35 49.80 -5.37
C GLY A 10 27.85 48.40 -5.69
N HIS A 11 27.93 47.51 -4.70
CA HIS A 11 27.16 46.28 -4.71
C HIS A 11 25.68 46.67 -4.60
N ARG A 12 24.95 46.61 -5.72
CA ARG A 12 23.49 46.62 -5.70
C ARG A 12 23.05 45.37 -4.95
N ARG A 13 22.72 45.53 -3.68
CA ARG A 13 22.04 44.51 -2.88
C ARG A 13 20.69 44.27 -3.54
N LEU A 14 20.54 43.15 -4.26
CA LEU A 14 19.24 42.65 -4.67
C LEU A 14 18.45 42.42 -3.37
N SER A 15 17.52 43.33 -3.09
CA SER A 15 16.52 43.15 -2.06
C SER A 15 15.61 42.02 -2.52
N MET A 16 15.95 40.79 -2.16
CA MET A 16 15.02 39.66 -2.21
C MET A 16 13.98 39.86 -1.11
N CYS A 17 13.08 40.83 -1.30
CA CYS A 17 11.74 40.75 -0.71
C CYS A 17 10.89 39.85 -1.61
N GLY A 18 11.41 38.66 -1.92
CA GLY A 18 10.61 37.59 -2.48
C GLY A 18 9.97 36.91 -1.30
N VAL A 19 8.67 37.13 -1.10
CA VAL A 19 7.86 36.13 -0.40
C VAL A 19 8.12 34.84 -1.17
N ILE A 20 8.86 33.90 -0.59
CA ILE A 20 8.90 32.54 -1.11
C ILE A 20 7.47 32.06 -0.95
N VAL A 21 6.70 32.13 -2.03
CA VAL A 21 5.38 31.53 -2.06
C VAL A 21 5.65 30.04 -1.91
N MET A 22 5.32 29.48 -0.76
CA MET A 22 5.41 28.04 -0.55
C MET A 22 4.30 27.40 -1.41
N ALA A 23 4.67 27.08 -2.64
CA ALA A 23 3.81 26.34 -3.55
C ALA A 23 3.57 24.95 -2.98
N ARG A 24 2.39 24.40 -3.26
CA ARG A 24 2.00 23.05 -2.85
C ARG A 24 1.39 22.31 -4.01
N VAL A 25 1.56 20.99 -3.99
CA VAL A 25 0.84 20.12 -4.92
C VAL A 25 -0.65 20.19 -4.61
N GLN A 26 -1.49 20.19 -5.64
CA GLN A 26 -2.90 19.92 -5.50
C GLN A 26 -3.21 18.54 -6.07
N LEU A 27 -3.82 17.70 -5.25
CA LEU A 27 -4.31 16.39 -5.63
C LEU A 27 -5.83 16.38 -5.48
N ALA A 28 -6.54 16.14 -6.58
CA ALA A 28 -7.98 15.98 -6.58
C ALA A 28 -8.33 14.52 -6.86
N LEU A 29 -9.01 13.88 -5.92
CA LEU A 29 -9.44 12.49 -6.02
C LEU A 29 -10.96 12.45 -6.10
N ASN A 30 -11.47 11.66 -7.05
CA ASN A 30 -12.83 11.16 -6.93
C ASN A 30 -12.84 10.14 -5.78
N VAL A 31 -13.92 10.08 -5.01
CA VAL A 31 -14.11 9.10 -3.91
C VAL A 31 -15.52 8.52 -3.99
N SER A 32 -15.72 7.28 -3.53
CA SER A 32 -17.07 6.69 -3.52
C SER A 32 -17.96 7.27 -2.43
N ASP A 33 -17.38 7.60 -1.27
CA ASP A 33 -18.04 8.19 -0.11
C ASP A 33 -17.12 9.28 0.48
N VAL A 34 -17.58 10.52 0.50
CA VAL A 34 -16.77 11.65 0.98
C VAL A 34 -16.57 11.66 2.50
N ASP A 35 -17.50 11.10 3.26
CA ASP A 35 -17.40 11.05 4.71
C ASP A 35 -16.36 10.01 5.14
N ALA A 36 -16.42 8.80 4.58
CA ALA A 36 -15.41 7.76 4.80
C ALA A 36 -14.01 8.24 4.36
N ALA A 37 -13.92 8.88 3.19
CA ALA A 37 -12.66 9.42 2.71
C ALA A 37 -12.11 10.51 3.65
N VAL A 38 -12.95 11.40 4.18
CA VAL A 38 -12.46 12.41 5.13
C VAL A 38 -11.94 11.79 6.42
N GLU A 39 -12.60 10.76 6.96
CA GLU A 39 -12.12 10.07 8.17
C GLU A 39 -10.72 9.47 7.94
N PHE A 40 -10.55 8.77 6.81
CA PHE A 40 -9.25 8.23 6.42
C PHE A 40 -8.19 9.33 6.25
N TYR A 41 -8.45 10.35 5.43
CA TYR A 41 -7.46 11.37 5.10
C TYR A 41 -7.13 12.29 6.29
N ALA A 42 -8.08 12.50 7.22
CA ALA A 42 -7.82 13.18 8.47
C ALA A 42 -6.88 12.36 9.36
N THR A 43 -7.04 11.04 9.37
CA THR A 43 -6.14 10.12 10.09
C THR A 43 -4.77 10.08 9.44
N LEU A 44 -4.70 9.93 8.11
CA LEU A 44 -3.44 9.84 7.36
C LEU A 44 -2.55 11.07 7.60
N PHE A 45 -3.11 12.27 7.45
CA PHE A 45 -2.38 13.53 7.56
C PHE A 45 -2.42 14.18 8.95
N GLY A 46 -3.17 13.62 9.90
CA GLY A 46 -3.31 14.19 11.25
C GLY A 46 -3.98 15.57 11.30
N VAL A 47 -4.74 15.95 10.28
CA VAL A 47 -5.40 17.26 10.17
C VAL A 47 -6.80 17.13 9.59
N GLY A 48 -7.77 17.87 10.14
CA GLY A 48 -9.14 17.88 9.63
C GLY A 48 -9.29 18.61 8.28
N PRO A 49 -10.44 18.45 7.59
CA PRO A 49 -10.71 19.15 6.34
C PRO A 49 -10.83 20.66 6.58
N ALA A 50 -10.20 21.46 5.71
CA ALA A 50 -10.30 22.91 5.71
C ALA A 50 -11.66 23.41 5.17
N LYS A 51 -12.36 22.60 4.37
CA LYS A 51 -13.69 22.92 3.84
C LYS A 51 -14.49 21.64 3.58
N ARG A 52 -15.79 21.66 3.92
CA ARG A 52 -16.78 20.62 3.58
C ARG A 52 -18.01 21.21 2.89
N ARG A 53 -18.57 20.48 1.93
CA ARG A 53 -19.86 20.70 1.25
C ARG A 53 -20.46 19.33 0.92
N PRO A 54 -21.76 19.21 0.61
CA PRO A 54 -22.33 17.95 0.11
C PRO A 54 -21.51 17.43 -1.09
N GLY A 55 -21.07 16.17 -1.03
CA GLY A 55 -20.23 15.53 -2.05
C GLY A 55 -18.81 16.10 -2.22
N TYR A 56 -18.32 16.91 -1.27
CA TYR A 56 -17.02 17.58 -1.42
C TYR A 56 -16.32 17.87 -0.10
N ALA A 57 -15.02 17.61 -0.07
CA ALA A 57 -14.14 18.11 0.99
C ALA A 57 -12.80 18.57 0.44
N ASN A 58 -12.09 19.42 1.17
CA ASN A 58 -10.68 19.64 0.91
C ASN A 58 -9.89 19.83 2.20
N PHE A 59 -8.60 19.53 2.12
CA PHE A 59 -7.63 19.70 3.19
C PHE A 59 -6.63 20.77 2.79
N ALA A 60 -5.96 21.31 3.80
CA ALA A 60 -4.76 22.11 3.67
C ALA A 60 -3.75 21.49 4.61
N VAL A 61 -2.88 20.63 4.08
CA VAL A 61 -1.81 19.99 4.84
C VAL A 61 -0.57 20.86 4.72
N ASP A 62 0.08 21.13 5.85
CA ASP A 62 1.25 21.98 5.91
C ASP A 62 2.54 21.19 5.66
N VAL A 63 2.63 19.96 6.19
CA VAL A 63 3.78 19.07 6.05
C VAL A 63 3.28 17.65 5.71
N PRO A 64 3.48 17.16 4.47
CA PRO A 64 3.98 17.90 3.31
C PRO A 64 2.99 19.00 2.86
N PRO A 65 3.45 20.09 2.21
CA PRO A 65 2.56 21.08 1.63
C PRO A 65 1.66 20.44 0.56
N LEU A 66 0.39 20.22 0.91
CA LEU A 66 -0.58 19.54 0.04
C LEU A 66 -1.96 20.20 0.11
N LYS A 67 -2.54 20.41 -1.07
CA LYS A 67 -3.97 20.70 -1.25
C LYS A 67 -4.67 19.43 -1.71
N LEU A 68 -5.19 18.64 -0.77
CA LEU A 68 -6.04 17.50 -1.11
C LEU A 68 -7.48 17.97 -1.33
N VAL A 69 -8.10 17.52 -2.41
CA VAL A 69 -9.50 17.78 -2.75
C VAL A 69 -10.18 16.44 -2.98
N LEU A 70 -11.30 16.21 -2.31
CA LEU A 70 -12.12 15.01 -2.40
C LEU A 70 -13.45 15.38 -3.06
N ILE A 71 -13.80 14.66 -4.10
CA ILE A 71 -15.02 14.87 -4.89
C ILE A 71 -15.78 13.55 -4.90
N GLU A 72 -16.97 13.51 -4.30
CA GLU A 72 -17.79 12.31 -4.30
C GLU A 72 -18.28 12.02 -5.72
N ASN A 73 -17.87 10.89 -6.26
CA ASN A 73 -18.29 10.40 -7.56
C ASN A 73 -18.12 8.87 -7.64
N PRO A 74 -19.04 8.10 -7.02
CA PRO A 74 -18.93 6.65 -6.95
C PRO A 74 -18.97 5.97 -8.32
N GLU A 75 -19.61 6.60 -9.32
CA GLU A 75 -19.73 6.03 -10.67
C GLU A 75 -18.39 5.95 -11.40
N VAL A 76 -17.46 6.87 -11.13
CA VAL A 76 -16.16 6.94 -11.83
C VAL A 76 -14.97 6.53 -10.98
N ARG A 77 -15.12 6.47 -9.65
CA ARG A 77 -14.00 6.17 -8.73
C ARG A 77 -13.43 4.77 -8.98
N GLY A 78 -14.30 3.76 -9.08
CA GLY A 78 -13.88 2.36 -9.15
C GLY A 78 -13.26 1.89 -7.84
N SER A 79 -12.45 0.82 -7.89
CA SER A 79 -11.69 0.28 -6.76
C SER A 79 -10.20 0.29 -7.07
N GLY A 80 -9.39 0.59 -6.05
CA GLY A 80 -7.96 0.73 -6.17
C GLY A 80 -7.54 1.99 -6.92
N VAL A 81 -6.40 1.87 -7.59
CA VAL A 81 -5.99 2.81 -8.63
C VAL A 81 -6.39 2.29 -10.01
N ALA A 82 -6.79 3.20 -10.91
CA ALA A 82 -7.10 2.87 -12.29
C ALA A 82 -6.44 3.87 -13.25
N GLY A 83 -6.02 3.40 -14.42
CA GLY A 83 -5.42 4.23 -15.45
C GLY A 83 -4.00 4.67 -15.12
N ALA A 84 -3.75 5.98 -15.13
CA ALA A 84 -2.41 6.55 -15.05
C ALA A 84 -1.82 6.65 -13.62
N LEU A 85 -2.66 6.53 -12.58
CA LEU A 85 -2.19 6.57 -11.20
C LEU A 85 -1.79 5.15 -10.77
N ASN A 86 -0.63 5.02 -10.14
CA ASN A 86 -0.17 3.73 -9.60
C ASN A 86 -0.32 3.68 -8.08
N HIS A 87 0.23 4.66 -7.36
CA HIS A 87 0.04 4.85 -5.92
C HIS A 87 0.41 6.29 -5.57
N LEU A 88 0.28 6.64 -4.29
CA LEU A 88 0.63 7.95 -3.74
C LEU A 88 1.63 7.75 -2.60
N GLY A 89 2.52 8.71 -2.41
CA GLY A 89 3.60 8.59 -1.42
C GLY A 89 3.92 9.89 -0.72
N VAL A 90 4.37 9.76 0.52
CA VAL A 90 5.01 10.84 1.30
C VAL A 90 6.40 10.37 1.69
N GLU A 91 7.41 11.00 1.10
CA GLU A 91 8.80 10.81 1.49
C GLU A 91 9.10 11.57 2.79
N VAL A 92 9.73 10.88 3.73
CA VAL A 92 10.18 11.40 5.03
C VAL A 92 11.70 11.28 5.14
N GLU A 93 12.31 11.96 6.11
CA GLU A 93 13.76 12.13 6.16
C GLU A 93 14.49 10.91 6.75
N SER A 94 13.79 10.02 7.46
CA SER A 94 14.43 8.89 8.16
C SER A 94 13.50 7.71 8.45
N THR A 95 14.12 6.57 8.77
CA THR A 95 13.44 5.36 9.24
C THR A 95 12.61 5.61 10.50
N ASP A 96 13.12 6.43 11.43
CA ASP A 96 12.40 6.77 12.66
C ASP A 96 11.06 7.48 12.36
N GLU A 97 11.03 8.31 11.32
CA GLU A 97 9.80 8.97 10.88
C GLU A 97 8.81 7.98 10.21
N VAL A 98 9.32 6.99 9.46
CA VAL A 98 8.50 5.88 8.95
C VAL A 98 7.91 5.08 10.12
N THR A 99 8.72 4.70 11.12
CA THR A 99 8.26 3.96 12.31
C THR A 99 7.22 4.76 13.11
N ALA A 100 7.42 6.07 13.24
CA ALA A 100 6.45 6.96 13.90
C ALA A 100 5.13 7.02 13.13
N ALA A 101 5.18 7.09 11.79
CA ALA A 101 3.99 7.02 10.94
C ALA A 101 3.27 5.67 11.10
N THR A 102 3.98 4.55 11.02
CA THR A 102 3.43 3.20 11.24
C THR A 102 2.69 3.11 12.56
N THR A 103 3.33 3.52 13.66
CA THR A 103 2.75 3.45 15.01
C THR A 103 1.46 4.28 15.09
N ARG A 104 1.48 5.50 14.52
CA ARG A 104 0.32 6.39 14.52
C ARG A 104 -0.83 5.83 13.69
N LEU A 105 -0.56 5.31 12.50
CA LEU A 105 -1.58 4.78 11.59
C LEU A 105 -2.21 3.50 12.15
N ALA A 106 -1.39 2.56 12.60
CA ALA A 106 -1.87 1.33 13.25
C ALA A 106 -2.62 1.62 14.55
N GLY A 107 -2.12 2.56 15.37
CA GLY A 107 -2.78 3.01 16.59
C GLY A 107 -4.14 3.70 16.36
N ALA A 108 -4.36 4.23 15.16
CA ALA A 108 -5.63 4.79 14.72
C ALA A 108 -6.56 3.75 14.06
N GLY A 109 -6.16 2.47 14.03
CA GLY A 109 -6.97 1.37 13.51
C GLY A 109 -6.87 1.15 12.00
N LEU A 110 -5.92 1.80 11.32
CA LEU A 110 -5.65 1.49 9.92
C LEU A 110 -4.83 0.20 9.80
N GLU A 111 -5.17 -0.62 8.83
CA GLU A 111 -4.34 -1.77 8.47
C GLU A 111 -3.07 -1.27 7.78
N THR A 112 -1.91 -1.67 8.32
CA THR A 112 -0.59 -1.26 7.81
C THR A 112 0.17 -2.46 7.27
N ALA A 113 0.87 -2.27 6.15
CA ALA A 113 1.88 -3.20 5.66
C ALA A 113 3.26 -2.55 5.71
N VAL A 114 4.19 -3.15 6.47
CA VAL A 114 5.52 -2.58 6.71
C VAL A 114 6.56 -3.32 5.88
N GLU A 115 7.44 -2.58 5.22
CA GLU A 115 8.56 -3.08 4.42
C GLU A 115 9.84 -2.41 4.91
N GLU A 116 10.73 -3.15 5.54
CA GLU A 116 12.01 -2.65 6.08
C GLU A 116 13.17 -3.14 5.21
N ASN A 117 14.19 -2.30 5.01
CA ASN A 117 15.40 -2.58 4.23
C ASN A 117 15.09 -3.26 2.87
N THR A 118 14.02 -2.81 2.22
CA THR A 118 13.48 -3.46 1.04
C THR A 118 14.05 -2.82 -0.22
N ALA A 119 14.62 -3.63 -1.10
CA ALA A 119 15.05 -3.19 -2.42
C ALA A 119 13.85 -3.09 -3.36
N CYS A 120 13.40 -1.87 -3.67
CA CYS A 120 12.45 -1.58 -4.74
C CYS A 120 12.98 -0.44 -5.60
N CYS A 121 12.61 -0.43 -6.87
CA CYS A 121 12.54 0.84 -7.60
C CYS A 121 13.92 1.49 -7.76
N TYR A 122 14.98 0.65 -7.87
CA TYR A 122 16.39 1.08 -7.89
C TYR A 122 16.87 1.74 -6.60
N ALA A 123 16.27 1.43 -5.45
CA ALA A 123 16.68 1.90 -4.13
C ALA A 123 16.42 0.86 -3.04
N VAL A 124 17.09 1.00 -1.90
CA VAL A 124 16.72 0.35 -0.62
C VAL A 124 15.93 1.36 0.17
N GLN A 125 14.76 0.96 0.68
CA GLN A 125 13.81 1.84 1.35
C GLN A 125 13.22 1.18 2.59
N ASP A 126 12.82 2.01 3.54
CA ASP A 126 11.87 1.63 4.59
C ASP A 126 10.53 2.28 4.28
N LYS A 127 9.44 1.53 4.43
CA LYS A 127 8.10 1.96 4.05
C LYS A 127 7.02 1.43 4.98
N VAL A 128 5.93 2.18 5.07
CA VAL A 128 4.63 1.67 5.52
C VAL A 128 3.56 2.02 4.51
N TRP A 129 2.76 1.01 4.16
CA TRP A 129 1.62 1.10 3.26
C TRP A 129 0.31 1.09 4.02
N VAL A 130 -0.66 1.88 3.56
CA VAL A 130 -2.08 1.82 3.93
C VAL A 130 -2.93 1.98 2.67
N ASP A 131 -4.17 1.49 2.70
CA ASP A 131 -5.14 1.68 1.62
C ASP A 131 -6.20 2.70 2.04
N ASP A 132 -6.55 3.60 1.12
CA ASP A 132 -7.72 4.47 1.32
C ASP A 132 -9.03 3.67 1.24
N PRO A 133 -10.19 4.24 1.59
CA PRO A 133 -11.46 3.50 1.62
C PRO A 133 -11.89 2.92 0.27
N ASP A 134 -11.36 3.43 -0.84
CA ASP A 134 -11.60 2.92 -2.19
C ASP A 134 -10.52 1.91 -2.63
N GLY A 135 -9.50 1.67 -1.81
CA GLY A 135 -8.38 0.74 -2.06
C GLY A 135 -7.16 1.38 -2.72
N ALA A 136 -7.08 2.72 -2.83
CA ALA A 136 -5.92 3.37 -3.42
C ALA A 136 -4.71 3.31 -2.46
N PRO A 137 -3.55 2.77 -2.90
CA PRO A 137 -2.40 2.58 -2.01
C PRO A 137 -1.67 3.89 -1.70
N TRP A 138 -1.31 4.06 -0.43
CA TRP A 138 -0.50 5.15 0.09
C TRP A 138 0.73 4.62 0.83
N GLU A 139 1.91 5.14 0.51
CA GLU A 139 3.15 4.87 1.26
C GLU A 139 3.63 6.10 2.04
N VAL A 140 4.20 5.85 3.23
CA VAL A 140 5.14 6.76 3.87
C VAL A 140 6.50 6.06 3.87
N TYR A 141 7.52 6.70 3.29
CA TYR A 141 8.80 6.02 3.05
C TYR A 141 10.01 6.92 3.23
N THR A 142 11.17 6.30 3.43
CA THR A 142 12.49 6.94 3.28
C THR A 142 13.37 6.13 2.34
N VAL A 143 14.27 6.80 1.61
CA VAL A 143 15.32 6.15 0.82
C VAL A 143 16.57 5.99 1.68
N LEU A 144 17.12 4.78 1.73
CA LEU A 144 18.35 4.46 2.47
C LEU A 144 19.58 4.47 1.56
N SER A 145 19.46 3.96 0.33
CA SER A 145 20.54 3.95 -0.66
C SER A 145 20.02 3.65 -2.06
N ASP A 146 20.70 4.13 -3.10
CA ASP A 146 20.42 3.76 -4.51
C ASP A 146 20.98 2.37 -4.88
N VAL A 147 20.33 1.70 -5.83
CA VAL A 147 20.68 0.37 -6.38
C VAL A 147 20.61 0.41 -7.90
N VAL A 148 21.76 0.34 -8.57
CA VAL A 148 21.87 0.47 -10.03
C VAL A 148 21.16 -0.68 -10.77
N ASP A 149 21.38 -1.93 -10.33
CA ASP A 149 20.76 -3.13 -10.92
C ASP A 149 19.59 -3.62 -10.06
N GLY A 150 18.72 -2.69 -9.66
CA GLY A 150 17.58 -2.94 -8.78
C GLY A 150 16.37 -3.53 -9.49
N PRO A 151 15.42 -4.10 -8.72
CA PRO A 151 14.18 -4.61 -9.28
C PRO A 151 13.31 -3.48 -9.85
N VAL A 152 12.61 -3.79 -10.94
CA VAL A 152 11.60 -2.91 -11.53
C VAL A 152 10.46 -2.70 -10.52
N PRO A 153 9.92 -1.48 -10.36
CA PRO A 153 8.85 -1.21 -9.42
C PRO A 153 7.64 -2.12 -9.62
N THR A 154 7.28 -2.86 -8.57
CA THR A 154 5.93 -3.41 -8.35
C THR A 154 5.26 -2.60 -7.25
N LEU A 155 3.92 -2.53 -7.25
CA LEU A 155 3.16 -1.65 -6.36
C LEU A 155 3.57 -1.77 -4.88
N ARG A 156 3.52 -2.99 -4.32
CA ARG A 156 3.98 -3.34 -2.97
C ARG A 156 4.29 -4.83 -2.91
N MET A 157 5.09 -5.27 -1.93
CA MET A 157 5.37 -6.68 -1.66
C MET A 157 4.45 -7.25 -0.58
N VAL A 158 3.97 -6.41 0.33
CA VAL A 158 3.08 -6.81 1.44
C VAL A 158 1.76 -6.06 1.36
N GLU A 159 0.65 -6.79 1.48
CA GLU A 159 -0.71 -6.22 1.53
C GLU A 159 -1.09 -5.84 2.97
N PRO A 160 -1.74 -4.68 3.22
CA PRO A 160 -2.35 -4.35 4.50
C PRO A 160 -3.31 -5.47 4.96
N GLY A 161 -3.29 -5.81 6.24
CA GLY A 161 -4.12 -6.90 6.78
C GLY A 161 -3.64 -8.31 6.41
N GLY A 162 -2.62 -8.44 5.55
CA GLY A 162 -1.96 -9.68 5.20
C GLY A 162 -1.09 -10.22 6.34
N GLY A 163 -1.71 -10.84 7.34
CA GLY A 163 -0.98 -11.69 8.28
C GLY A 163 -0.28 -12.86 7.56
N PRO A 164 0.75 -13.48 8.15
CA PRO A 164 1.37 -14.67 7.59
C PRO A 164 0.32 -15.80 7.59
N GLY A 165 -0.28 -16.09 6.42
CA GLY A 165 -1.20 -17.23 6.27
C GLY A 165 -2.51 -17.01 5.49
N SER A 166 -2.80 -15.83 4.96
CA SER A 166 -4.02 -15.64 4.14
C SER A 166 -3.76 -16.04 2.68
N GLY A 167 -3.76 -17.35 2.42
CA GLY A 167 -3.71 -17.92 1.08
C GLY A 167 -5.08 -18.00 0.41
N GLY A 168 -5.12 -17.60 -0.87
CA GLY A 168 -6.08 -18.00 -1.90
C GLY A 168 -6.87 -16.84 -2.51
N GLY A 169 -6.73 -16.41 -3.78
CA GLY A 169 -5.99 -16.84 -4.99
C GLY A 169 -6.69 -16.20 -6.22
N PRO A 170 -6.37 -16.50 -7.50
CA PRO A 170 -5.10 -16.81 -8.15
C PRO A 170 -4.66 -15.66 -9.10
N GLY A 171 -3.34 -15.44 -9.27
CA GLY A 171 -2.89 -14.41 -10.22
C GLY A 171 -1.38 -14.18 -10.30
N SER A 172 -0.61 -15.24 -10.58
CA SER A 172 0.75 -15.17 -11.12
C SER A 172 1.87 -14.59 -10.25
N ALA A 173 2.46 -15.46 -9.41
CA ALA A 173 3.88 -15.38 -9.10
C ALA A 173 4.51 -16.78 -9.29
N CYS A 174 5.56 -16.81 -10.13
CA CYS A 174 6.50 -17.92 -10.36
C CYS A 174 5.98 -19.12 -11.18
N ALA A 175 5.71 -18.91 -12.47
CA ALA A 175 5.89 -19.97 -13.46
C ALA A 175 7.39 -20.10 -13.78
N CYS A 176 8.06 -21.06 -13.16
CA CYS A 176 9.33 -21.57 -13.64
C CYS A 176 9.09 -22.15 -15.04
N GLY A 177 9.86 -21.72 -16.05
CA GLY A 177 9.74 -22.23 -17.42
C GLY A 177 9.97 -23.75 -17.49
N PRO A 178 9.52 -24.43 -18.55
CA PRO A 178 9.67 -25.87 -18.66
C PRO A 178 11.15 -26.24 -18.72
N GLY A 179 11.66 -26.85 -17.65
CA GLY A 179 13.02 -27.42 -17.60
C GLY A 179 13.87 -27.11 -16.34
N VAL A 180 13.35 -26.39 -15.35
CA VAL A 180 14.08 -26.15 -14.09
C VAL A 180 13.34 -26.76 -12.90
N ASP A 181 13.94 -27.82 -12.33
CA ASP A 181 13.51 -28.47 -11.10
C ASP A 181 13.96 -27.62 -9.91
N CYS A 182 13.02 -27.13 -9.11
CA CYS A 182 13.29 -26.49 -7.82
C CYS A 182 12.84 -27.42 -6.70
N GLY A 183 13.49 -28.57 -6.58
CA GLY A 183 13.41 -29.41 -5.39
C GLY A 183 14.14 -28.78 -4.20
N PRO A 184 13.69 -29.00 -2.95
CA PRO A 184 14.42 -28.58 -1.78
C PRO A 184 15.67 -29.45 -1.61
N ALA A 185 16.82 -28.82 -1.35
CA ALA A 185 18.03 -29.52 -0.96
C ALA A 185 17.85 -30.16 0.43
N ALA A 186 17.69 -31.48 0.47
CA ALA A 186 18.14 -32.31 1.59
C ALA A 186 19.67 -32.50 1.44
N ASP A 187 20.50 -32.75 2.46
CA ASP A 187 20.30 -33.58 3.63
C ASP A 187 21.51 -33.41 4.58
N THR A 188 21.36 -33.61 5.89
CA THR A 188 22.39 -34.30 6.68
C THR A 188 21.74 -35.04 7.86
N THR A 189 22.15 -36.30 7.99
CA THR A 189 21.55 -37.43 8.69
C THR A 189 22.00 -37.62 10.15
N ALA A 190 21.15 -38.31 10.92
CA ALA A 190 21.42 -39.44 11.86
C ALA A 190 20.38 -39.41 13.01
N ASP A 191 19.37 -40.28 13.01
CA ASP A 191 19.33 -41.67 13.51
C ASP A 191 18.82 -41.76 14.96
N THR A 192 17.68 -42.44 15.17
CA THR A 192 17.54 -43.61 16.07
C THR A 192 16.07 -44.11 16.06
N THR A 193 15.91 -45.31 15.50
CA THR A 193 14.93 -46.41 15.74
C THR A 193 13.76 -46.23 16.73
N ALA A 194 12.54 -46.70 16.36
CA ALA A 194 12.01 -48.04 16.73
C ALA A 194 10.47 -48.20 16.60
N ALA A 195 10.10 -49.43 16.22
CA ALA A 195 8.89 -50.21 16.55
C ALA A 195 7.56 -49.99 15.81
N ALA A 196 7.26 -50.99 14.98
CA ALA A 196 5.94 -51.37 14.49
C ALA A 196 5.09 -52.04 15.58
N ALA A 197 3.76 -51.90 15.48
CA ALA A 197 2.83 -52.93 15.91
C ALA A 197 1.52 -52.85 15.10
N ASP A 198 1.26 -53.96 14.45
CA ASP A 198 0.06 -54.38 13.73
C ASP A 198 -1.12 -54.61 14.69
N THR A 199 -2.34 -54.25 14.27
CA THR A 199 -3.52 -55.09 14.51
C THR A 199 -4.71 -54.63 13.66
N ALA A 200 -5.06 -55.48 12.70
CA ALA A 200 -6.35 -55.46 12.01
C ALA A 200 -7.49 -55.92 12.94
N HIS A 201 -8.66 -55.28 12.82
CA HIS A 201 -9.94 -55.90 13.17
C HIS A 201 -10.99 -55.55 12.11
N THR A 202 -11.72 -56.58 11.69
CA THR A 202 -12.64 -56.62 10.55
C THR A 202 -14.10 -56.62 11.00
N THR A 203 -15.00 -56.18 10.10
CA THR A 203 -16.47 -56.39 10.02
C THR A 203 -17.30 -55.73 11.14
N ASP A 204 -18.47 -55.12 10.90
CA ASP A 204 -19.58 -55.60 10.07
C ASP A 204 -20.52 -54.45 9.63
N THR A 205 -21.23 -54.76 8.57
CA THR A 205 -22.26 -54.11 7.76
C THR A 205 -23.55 -53.85 8.54
N THR A 206 -24.24 -52.74 8.27
CA THR A 206 -25.68 -52.78 7.96
C THR A 206 -26.12 -51.52 7.24
N ASP A 207 -26.75 -51.81 6.12
CA ASP A 207 -27.47 -51.03 5.13
C ASP A 207 -28.75 -50.38 5.71
N THR A 208 -29.03 -49.12 5.38
CA THR A 208 -30.40 -48.66 5.11
C THR A 208 -30.36 -47.43 4.19
N ALA A 209 -30.56 -47.68 2.90
CA ALA A 209 -30.96 -46.67 1.92
C ALA A 209 -32.40 -46.17 2.19
N VAL A 210 -32.65 -44.88 1.94
CA VAL A 210 -33.97 -44.37 1.57
C VAL A 210 -33.79 -43.44 0.37
N ASP A 211 -34.29 -43.90 -0.77
CA ASP A 211 -34.36 -43.19 -2.05
C ASP A 211 -35.49 -42.14 -2.10
N VAL A 212 -35.12 -40.97 -2.63
CA VAL A 212 -35.72 -40.22 -3.77
C VAL A 212 -37.22 -39.89 -3.78
N ALA A 213 -37.53 -38.60 -3.97
CA ALA A 213 -38.51 -38.15 -4.98
C ALA A 213 -38.21 -36.72 -5.46
N ILE A 214 -37.76 -36.62 -6.71
CA ILE A 214 -37.77 -35.41 -7.54
C ILE A 214 -39.06 -35.50 -8.38
N GLU A 215 -39.84 -34.43 -8.46
CA GLU A 215 -40.97 -34.30 -9.40
C GLU A 215 -40.83 -33.03 -10.27
N PRO A 216 -41.38 -33.03 -11.51
CA PRO A 216 -40.86 -32.25 -12.63
C PRO A 216 -41.70 -31.02 -13.01
N ALA A 217 -41.12 -30.18 -13.88
CA ALA A 217 -41.76 -29.03 -14.52
C ALA A 217 -42.79 -29.43 -15.60
N PRO A 218 -43.84 -28.63 -15.85
CA PRO A 218 -44.66 -28.76 -17.05
C PRO A 218 -44.24 -27.80 -18.17
N ALA A 219 -44.08 -28.34 -19.38
CA ALA A 219 -44.08 -27.62 -20.64
C ALA A 219 -45.52 -27.27 -21.08
N GLY A 220 -45.72 -26.11 -21.71
CA GLY A 220 -47.03 -25.50 -21.94
C GLY A 220 -47.75 -25.88 -23.24
N THR A 221 -48.91 -25.25 -23.46
CA THR A 221 -49.44 -24.86 -24.79
C THR A 221 -50.64 -23.90 -24.65
N ARG A 222 -50.52 -22.65 -25.14
CA ARG A 222 -51.31 -22.07 -26.25
C ARG A 222 -50.86 -20.65 -26.53
#